data_AF-A0A210PSH8-F1
#
_entry.id   AF-A0A210PSH8-F1
#
_cell.length_a   1.000
_cell.length_b   1.000
_cell.length_c   1.000
_cell.angle_alpha   90.00
_cell.angle_beta   90.00
_cell.angle_gamma   90.00
#
_symmetry.space_group_name_H-M   'P 1'
#
loop_
_entity.id
_entity.type
_entity.pdbx_description
1 polymer ?
#
loop_
_entity_poly.entity_id
_entity_poly.type
_entity_poly.pdbx_seq_one_letter_code
_entity_poly.pdbx_strand_id
1 'polypeptide(L)'
;MCTPKILICNLLLSDSRVLHTVDCARYPSFFFMYLKVFFYRSTYCQRLKYCHKVKEDSMAEAGEIIVSRAELDRYVVECMMVSGASEDSARVMSDLLVTADYRGHYSHGLNRIDVYTSEVQNGVACGGGKDPTVVKETVATALIDGNNLLGPVVGKYAMDIAIQKAKAAGVGIVTVRGSNHYGIAGWYSLRATQQGLLGLSMTNSSPCTIPTRSKTVSLGTNPISMAAPGKHGDSFALDMATSSVAWGKVEVKRRKGGALPSGWATDKDGHETRDPSAVAGLLPLGGLEQNSGYKGYGLALMVEVLTSVLSGAEMCSFVRKWKTYEKHANLGHCFIAIDPEAFADGFTDRMQDLMDFNRNLEPVEAEREVLVAGDPERQHMTLCDKLKGIPYHPNQIEFLDGIAKSLDVKPLHHVT
;
A
#
# COMPACT_ATOMS: atom_id res chain seq x y z
N MET A 1 41.92 40.41 29.04
CA MET A 1 40.46 40.13 29.08
C MET A 1 40.21 38.88 28.26
N CYS A 2 39.47 37.93 28.84
CA CYS A 2 39.61 36.49 28.61
C CYS A 2 39.18 35.95 27.24
N THR A 3 39.97 34.98 26.77
CA THR A 3 39.60 33.83 25.93
C THR A 3 38.98 32.70 26.79
N PRO A 4 38.10 31.82 26.24
CA PRO A 4 37.60 30.66 26.96
C PRO A 4 38.37 29.38 26.59
N LYS A 5 38.71 28.56 27.62
CA LYS A 5 39.07 27.14 27.49
C LYS A 5 38.28 26.32 28.51
N ILE A 6 37.46 25.39 27.99
CA ILE A 6 37.23 23.99 28.38
C ILE A 6 37.38 23.63 29.88
N LEU A 7 36.33 23.02 30.45
CA LEU A 7 36.51 21.97 31.46
C LEU A 7 35.52 20.81 31.22
N ILE A 8 36.09 19.63 30.97
CA ILE A 8 35.45 18.31 30.99
C ILE A 8 35.46 17.84 32.45
N CYS A 9 34.38 17.24 32.92
CA CYS A 9 34.41 16.36 34.10
C CYS A 9 33.49 15.14 33.89
N ASN A 10 34.14 13.99 33.67
CA ASN A 10 33.60 12.67 33.98
C ASN A 10 33.61 12.49 35.50
N LEU A 11 32.54 11.96 36.09
CA LEU A 11 32.62 11.22 37.36
C LEU A 11 31.44 10.26 37.52
N LEU A 12 31.82 8.99 37.67
CA LEU A 12 31.06 7.84 38.17
C LEU A 12 30.67 8.02 39.65
N LEU A 13 29.87 7.07 40.16
CA LEU A 13 29.52 6.73 41.56
C LEU A 13 28.09 7.15 41.93
N SER A 14 27.13 6.22 42.04
CA SER A 14 26.96 5.18 43.07
C SER A 14 26.51 5.73 44.42
N ASP A 15 25.31 5.28 44.80
CA ASP A 15 24.87 5.01 46.17
C ASP A 15 24.46 6.15 47.12
N SER A 16 23.19 6.02 47.54
CA SER A 16 22.58 6.25 48.86
C SER A 16 22.86 7.51 49.72
N ARG A 17 21.74 8.19 50.01
CA ARG A 17 21.32 8.74 51.32
C ARG A 17 22.22 9.78 52.00
N VAL A 18 21.85 11.07 51.89
CA VAL A 18 21.80 11.99 53.05
C VAL A 18 20.65 12.99 52.84
N LEU A 19 19.65 12.94 53.72
CA LEU A 19 18.60 13.94 53.88
C LEU A 19 19.13 15.07 54.77
N HIS A 20 19.15 16.30 54.28
CA HIS A 20 19.18 17.50 55.12
C HIS A 20 17.93 18.33 54.84
N THR A 21 17.11 18.49 55.88
CA THR A 21 15.97 19.40 55.98
C THR A 21 16.42 20.85 55.77
N VAL A 22 15.83 21.53 54.78
CA VAL A 22 15.93 23.00 54.63
C VAL A 22 14.54 23.61 54.80
N ASP A 23 14.51 24.57 55.72
CA ASP A 23 13.37 25.32 56.23
C ASP A 23 12.68 26.15 55.12
N CYS A 24 11.36 26.00 55.01
CA CYS A 24 10.56 26.50 53.89
C CYS A 24 9.88 27.82 54.27
N ALA A 25 10.67 28.90 54.35
CA ALA A 25 10.14 30.24 54.65
C ALA A 25 11.01 31.36 54.08
N ARG A 26 11.20 31.40 52.76
CA ARG A 26 11.52 32.59 51.94
C ARG A 26 11.58 32.18 50.47
N TYR A 27 10.94 32.96 49.59
CA TYR A 27 10.85 32.83 48.11
C TYR A 27 9.67 31.99 47.54
N PRO A 28 8.49 32.59 47.29
CA PRO A 28 7.31 31.91 46.75
C PRO A 28 7.24 31.84 45.20
N SER A 29 8.34 32.00 44.46
CA SER A 29 8.31 32.13 42.99
C SER A 29 9.36 31.31 42.23
N PHE A 30 9.82 30.19 42.79
CA PHE A 30 10.71 29.23 42.12
C PHE A 30 10.32 27.76 42.34
N PHE A 31 9.04 27.47 42.62
CA PHE A 31 8.59 26.12 43.00
C PHE A 31 7.73 25.39 41.95
N PHE A 32 7.74 25.83 40.68
CA PHE A 32 6.91 25.21 39.63
C PHE A 32 7.68 24.58 38.45
N MET A 33 9.01 24.56 38.47
CA MET A 33 9.80 24.04 37.33
C MET A 33 10.63 22.78 37.62
N TYR A 34 10.72 22.32 38.87
CA TYR A 34 11.53 21.15 39.22
C TYR A 34 10.74 19.89 39.62
N LEU A 35 9.40 19.95 39.69
CA LEU A 35 8.56 18.76 39.97
C LEU A 35 7.96 18.08 38.73
N LYS A 36 8.15 18.62 37.52
CA LYS A 36 7.68 17.99 36.26
C LYS A 36 8.72 17.11 35.55
N VAL A 37 9.99 17.20 35.93
CA VAL A 37 11.08 16.41 35.30
C VAL A 37 11.34 15.10 36.05
N PHE A 38 10.94 14.98 37.32
CA PHE A 38 11.10 13.74 38.10
C PHE A 38 9.91 12.77 38.00
N PHE A 39 8.74 13.23 37.55
CA PHE A 39 7.56 12.37 37.35
C PHE A 39 7.41 11.82 35.93
N TYR A 40 8.24 12.25 34.97
CA TYR A 40 8.20 11.76 33.58
C TYR A 40 9.26 10.68 33.28
N ARG A 41 10.15 10.35 34.23
CA ARG A 41 11.21 9.33 34.08
C ARG A 41 11.03 8.08 34.92
N SER A 42 9.97 7.97 35.74
CA SER A 42 9.75 6.84 36.65
C SER A 42 8.72 5.81 36.15
N THR A 43 8.07 6.02 35.01
CA THR A 43 7.14 5.04 34.40
C THR A 43 7.72 4.31 33.19
N TYR A 44 8.94 4.66 32.75
CA TYR A 44 9.59 4.05 31.58
C TYR A 44 10.44 2.80 31.88
N CYS A 45 10.53 2.36 33.13
CA CYS A 45 11.41 1.24 33.53
C CYS A 45 10.69 0.03 34.14
N GLN A 46 9.36 -0.05 34.03
CA GLN A 46 8.58 -1.24 34.42
C GLN A 46 7.52 -1.56 33.36
N ARG A 47 7.96 -2.01 32.18
CA ARG A 47 7.12 -2.83 31.27
C ARG A 47 7.92 -3.63 30.22
N LEU A 48 9.20 -3.87 30.48
CA LEU A 48 10.00 -4.89 29.77
C LEU A 48 9.66 -6.27 30.35
N LYS A 49 8.48 -6.79 30.01
CA LYS A 49 8.08 -8.20 30.16
C LYS A 49 6.70 -8.38 29.51
N TYR A 50 6.65 -8.28 28.18
CA TYR A 50 5.61 -8.95 27.41
C TYR A 50 6.30 -9.77 26.32
N CYS A 51 6.62 -11.01 26.70
CA CYS A 51 6.99 -12.04 25.75
C CYS A 51 5.84 -12.25 24.77
N HIS A 52 6.17 -12.26 23.48
CA HIS A 52 5.34 -12.72 22.38
C HIS A 52 4.48 -13.93 22.77
N LYS A 53 3.17 -13.72 22.78
CA LYS A 53 2.18 -14.77 22.49
C LYS A 53 1.46 -14.34 21.21
N VAL A 54 2.12 -14.55 20.08
CA VAL A 54 1.45 -14.66 18.79
C VAL A 54 0.59 -15.92 18.90
N LYS A 55 -0.71 -15.76 19.14
CA LYS A 55 -1.66 -16.89 19.09
C LYS A 55 -1.86 -17.31 17.63
N GLU A 56 -2.25 -18.57 17.49
CA GLU A 56 -2.40 -19.43 16.31
C GLU A 56 -3.34 -18.93 15.17
N ASP A 57 -3.61 -17.62 15.04
CA ASP A 57 -4.33 -17.07 13.87
C ASP A 57 -3.41 -16.93 12.64
N SER A 58 -2.14 -17.32 12.78
CA SER A 58 -1.10 -17.35 11.73
C SER A 58 -0.76 -18.78 11.30
N MET A 59 -1.75 -19.68 11.31
CA MET A 59 -1.63 -20.95 10.61
C MET A 59 -2.47 -20.87 9.35
N ALA A 60 -1.95 -21.42 8.26
CA ALA A 60 -2.75 -21.65 7.07
C ALA A 60 -4.06 -22.33 7.48
N GLU A 61 -5.20 -21.86 6.98
CA GLU A 61 -6.49 -22.50 7.27
C GLU A 61 -6.42 -23.97 6.85
N ALA A 62 -7.06 -24.87 7.60
CA ALA A 62 -7.03 -26.30 7.30
C ALA A 62 -7.53 -26.55 5.86
N GLY A 63 -6.65 -27.06 4.99
CA GLY A 63 -6.94 -27.32 3.58
C GLY A 63 -6.37 -26.30 2.59
N GLU A 64 -5.62 -25.29 3.03
CA GLU A 64 -4.86 -24.42 2.13
C GLU A 64 -3.68 -25.14 1.47
N ILE A 65 -3.46 -24.82 0.20
CA ILE A 65 -2.38 -25.36 -0.64
C ILE A 65 -1.22 -24.37 -0.63
N ILE A 66 -0.03 -24.83 -0.26
CA ILE A 66 1.16 -23.99 -0.19
C ILE A 66 1.93 -24.06 -1.51
N VAL A 67 2.15 -22.90 -2.12
CA VAL A 67 2.91 -22.79 -3.38
C VAL A 67 4.16 -21.96 -3.16
N SER A 68 5.31 -22.48 -3.59
CA SER A 68 6.58 -21.75 -3.44
C SER A 68 6.60 -20.50 -4.33
N ARG A 69 7.28 -19.43 -3.89
CA ARG A 69 7.42 -18.20 -4.69
C ARG A 69 8.07 -18.44 -6.05
N ALA A 70 9.11 -19.28 -6.10
CA ALA A 70 9.79 -19.62 -7.35
C ALA A 70 8.85 -20.30 -8.37
N GLU A 71 7.91 -21.11 -7.88
CA GLU A 71 6.91 -21.76 -8.74
C GLU A 71 5.85 -20.78 -9.23
N LEU A 72 5.39 -19.88 -8.36
CA LEU A 72 4.49 -18.79 -8.75
C LEU A 72 5.16 -17.91 -9.81
N ASP A 73 6.45 -17.63 -9.64
CA ASP A 73 7.20 -16.80 -10.58
C ASP A 73 7.29 -17.45 -11.96
N ARG A 74 7.67 -18.73 -11.99
CA ARG A 74 7.69 -19.54 -13.22
C ARG A 74 6.33 -19.47 -13.92
N TYR A 75 5.26 -19.75 -13.18
CA TYR A 75 3.90 -19.80 -13.71
C TYR A 75 3.46 -18.47 -14.30
N VAL A 76 3.63 -17.36 -13.56
CA VAL A 76 3.22 -16.03 -14.05
C VAL A 76 4.02 -15.64 -15.30
N VAL A 77 5.33 -15.89 -15.32
CA VAL A 77 6.18 -15.60 -16.48
C VAL A 77 5.71 -16.38 -17.70
N GLU A 78 5.50 -17.69 -17.58
CA GLU A 78 5.03 -18.54 -18.69
C GLU A 78 3.66 -18.07 -19.23
N CYS A 79 2.68 -17.84 -18.35
CA CYS A 79 1.35 -17.37 -18.76
C CYS A 79 1.41 -16.04 -19.50
N MET A 80 2.20 -15.07 -19.01
CA MET A 80 2.33 -13.77 -19.66
C MET A 80 3.07 -13.87 -21.00
N MET A 81 4.13 -14.67 -21.09
CA MET A 81 4.88 -14.85 -22.34
C MET A 81 4.03 -15.51 -23.43
N VAL A 82 3.30 -16.57 -23.11
CA VAL A 82 2.38 -17.23 -24.07
C VAL A 82 1.26 -16.27 -24.51
N SER A 83 0.88 -15.34 -23.64
CA SER A 83 -0.10 -14.31 -23.96
C SER A 83 0.44 -13.18 -24.85
N GLY A 84 1.74 -13.14 -25.13
CA GLY A 84 2.38 -12.17 -26.02
C GLY A 84 3.22 -11.09 -25.31
N ALA A 85 3.52 -11.26 -24.01
CA ALA A 85 4.45 -10.37 -23.32
C ALA A 85 5.91 -10.72 -23.60
N SER A 86 6.79 -9.72 -23.61
CA SER A 86 8.24 -9.96 -23.56
C SER A 86 8.63 -10.57 -22.22
N GLU A 87 9.75 -11.27 -22.18
CA GLU A 87 10.25 -11.88 -20.94
C GLU A 87 10.47 -10.84 -19.83
N ASP A 88 11.04 -9.67 -20.15
CA ASP A 88 11.25 -8.60 -19.18
C ASP A 88 9.92 -8.09 -18.59
N SER A 89 8.92 -7.86 -19.43
CA SER A 89 7.58 -7.45 -18.98
C SER A 89 6.92 -8.53 -18.13
N ALA A 90 7.06 -9.80 -18.53
CA ALA A 90 6.52 -10.94 -17.80
C ALA A 90 7.16 -11.09 -16.41
N ARG A 91 8.47 -10.85 -16.28
CA ARG A 91 9.19 -10.85 -15.00
C ARG A 91 8.74 -9.71 -14.08
N VAL A 92 8.52 -8.51 -14.64
CA VAL A 92 7.99 -7.37 -13.86
C VAL A 92 6.56 -7.65 -13.38
N MET A 93 5.72 -8.24 -14.23
CA MET A 93 4.39 -8.70 -13.83
C MET A 93 4.45 -9.74 -12.71
N SER A 94 5.35 -10.72 -12.83
CA SER A 94 5.58 -11.74 -11.81
C SER A 94 5.91 -11.14 -10.45
N ASP A 95 6.92 -10.27 -10.41
CA ASP A 95 7.35 -9.60 -9.19
C ASP A 95 6.18 -8.86 -8.52
N LEU A 96 5.39 -8.11 -9.29
CA LEU A 96 4.20 -7.42 -8.78
C LEU A 96 3.13 -8.39 -8.23
N LEU A 97 2.70 -9.39 -9.02
CA LEU A 97 1.58 -10.26 -8.63
C LEU A 97 1.95 -11.17 -7.45
N VAL A 98 3.16 -11.72 -7.46
CA VAL A 98 3.66 -12.55 -6.36
C VAL A 98 3.89 -11.71 -5.11
N THR A 99 4.38 -10.46 -5.24
CA THR A 99 4.49 -9.55 -4.09
C THR A 99 3.13 -9.19 -3.51
N ALA A 100 2.11 -8.98 -4.35
CA ALA A 100 0.75 -8.73 -3.88
C ALA A 100 0.23 -9.89 -3.03
N ASP A 101 0.36 -11.12 -3.50
CA ASP A 101 -0.06 -12.31 -2.74
C ASP A 101 0.79 -12.52 -1.48
N TYR A 102 2.11 -12.31 -1.55
CA TYR A 102 3.03 -12.44 -0.40
C TYR A 102 2.70 -11.44 0.72
N ARG A 103 2.15 -10.28 0.37
CA ARG A 103 1.67 -9.27 1.32
C ARG A 103 0.22 -9.49 1.75
N GLY A 104 -0.46 -10.52 1.25
CA GLY A 104 -1.86 -10.83 1.59
C GLY A 104 -2.90 -10.05 0.78
N HIS A 105 -2.48 -9.33 -0.27
CA HIS A 105 -3.36 -8.61 -1.18
C HIS A 105 -3.82 -9.48 -2.37
N TYR A 106 -4.35 -10.67 -2.08
CA TYR A 106 -4.76 -11.66 -3.10
C TYR A 106 -5.67 -11.09 -4.20
N SER A 107 -6.50 -10.10 -3.89
CA SER A 107 -7.36 -9.42 -4.88
C SER A 107 -6.61 -8.74 -6.03
N HIS A 108 -5.30 -8.50 -5.91
CA HIS A 108 -4.45 -7.83 -6.89
C HIS A 108 -3.21 -8.64 -7.29
N GLY A 109 -3.03 -9.86 -6.76
CA GLY A 109 -2.02 -10.81 -7.23
C GLY A 109 -2.59 -11.81 -8.22
N LEU A 110 -2.39 -13.12 -8.01
CA LEU A 110 -2.71 -14.13 -9.03
C LEU A 110 -4.22 -14.22 -9.38
N ASN A 111 -5.12 -13.68 -8.54
CA ASN A 111 -6.56 -13.53 -8.86
C ASN A 111 -6.84 -12.62 -10.08
N ARG A 112 -5.81 -11.98 -10.65
CA ARG A 112 -5.91 -11.06 -11.77
C ARG A 112 -5.15 -11.51 -13.01
N ILE A 113 -4.47 -12.65 -12.95
CA ILE A 113 -3.65 -13.09 -14.09
C ILE A 113 -4.48 -13.26 -15.36
N ASP A 114 -5.73 -13.74 -15.25
CA ASP A 114 -6.69 -13.84 -16.36
C ASP A 114 -6.93 -12.51 -17.07
N VAL A 115 -7.00 -11.42 -16.31
CA VAL A 115 -7.22 -10.09 -16.85
C VAL A 115 -6.00 -9.64 -17.64
N TYR A 116 -4.80 -9.77 -17.07
CA TYR A 116 -3.58 -9.33 -17.75
C TYR A 116 -3.30 -10.14 -19.01
N THR A 117 -3.45 -11.46 -18.97
CA THR A 117 -3.27 -12.31 -20.15
C THR A 117 -4.28 -11.96 -21.24
N SER A 118 -5.55 -11.78 -20.87
CA SER A 118 -6.60 -11.39 -21.81
C SER A 118 -6.35 -10.00 -22.42
N GLU A 119 -5.89 -9.02 -21.63
CA GLU A 119 -5.62 -7.67 -22.14
C GLU A 119 -4.47 -7.65 -23.15
N VAL A 120 -3.43 -8.46 -22.94
CA VAL A 120 -2.34 -8.60 -23.91
C VAL A 120 -2.81 -9.34 -25.16
N GLN A 121 -3.52 -10.46 -25.02
CA GLN A 121 -4.04 -11.24 -26.15
C GLN A 121 -5.02 -10.45 -27.03
N ASN A 122 -5.85 -9.58 -26.41
CA ASN A 122 -6.78 -8.71 -27.14
C ASN A 122 -6.12 -7.40 -27.62
N GLY A 123 -4.82 -7.20 -27.38
CA GLY A 123 -4.06 -6.03 -27.85
C GLY A 123 -4.44 -4.70 -27.18
N VAL A 124 -5.27 -4.71 -26.14
CA VAL A 124 -5.61 -3.49 -25.39
C VAL A 124 -4.57 -3.10 -24.35
N ALA A 125 -3.65 -4.01 -24.02
CA ALA A 125 -2.39 -3.74 -23.34
C ALA A 125 -1.22 -4.27 -24.17
N CYS A 126 -0.12 -3.52 -24.23
CA CYS A 126 1.09 -3.90 -24.94
C CYS A 126 2.00 -4.72 -24.03
N GLY A 127 2.23 -5.99 -24.40
CA GLY A 127 3.06 -6.91 -23.63
C GLY A 127 4.57 -6.67 -23.72
N GLY A 128 5.05 -5.81 -24.64
CA GLY A 128 6.47 -5.51 -24.83
C GLY A 128 6.79 -4.95 -26.22
N GLY A 129 8.08 -4.83 -26.54
CA GLY A 129 8.55 -4.33 -27.84
C GLY A 129 8.53 -2.80 -27.98
N LYS A 130 8.22 -2.09 -26.89
CA LYS A 130 8.31 -0.64 -26.72
C LYS A 130 8.80 -0.35 -25.31
N ASP A 131 9.29 0.86 -25.09
CA ASP A 131 9.69 1.35 -23.78
C ASP A 131 8.82 2.53 -23.34
N PRO A 132 8.60 2.75 -22.04
CA PRO A 132 8.05 4.00 -21.54
C PRO A 132 8.93 5.18 -21.97
N THR A 133 8.34 6.33 -22.29
CA THR A 133 9.06 7.48 -22.85
C THR A 133 8.88 8.73 -22.00
N VAL A 134 9.97 9.43 -21.67
CA VAL A 134 9.91 10.76 -21.04
C VAL A 134 9.45 11.78 -22.07
N VAL A 135 8.28 12.37 -21.87
CA VAL A 135 7.68 13.38 -22.77
C VAL A 135 8.13 14.79 -22.37
N LYS A 136 8.27 15.04 -21.07
CA LYS A 136 8.66 16.33 -20.51
C LYS A 136 9.34 16.10 -19.17
N GLU A 137 10.40 16.83 -18.89
CA GLU A 137 11.05 16.76 -17.58
C GLU A 137 11.61 18.09 -17.10
N THR A 138 11.77 18.18 -15.79
CA THR A 138 12.54 19.22 -15.10
C THR A 138 13.48 18.53 -14.10
N VAL A 139 14.19 19.32 -13.29
CA VAL A 139 15.05 18.79 -12.21
C VAL A 139 14.29 17.86 -11.26
N ALA A 140 13.07 18.23 -10.87
CA ALA A 140 12.29 17.50 -9.86
C ALA A 140 11.03 16.80 -10.41
N THR A 141 10.72 16.94 -11.70
CA THR A 141 9.48 16.38 -12.28
C THR A 141 9.70 15.67 -13.62
N ALA A 142 8.82 14.73 -13.96
CA ALA A 142 8.69 14.17 -15.31
C ALA A 142 7.25 13.78 -15.66
N LEU A 143 6.93 13.85 -16.96
CA LEU A 143 5.74 13.27 -17.57
C LEU A 143 6.17 12.11 -18.46
N ILE A 144 5.59 10.94 -18.24
CA ILE A 144 5.88 9.72 -18.99
C ILE A 144 4.68 9.33 -19.86
N ASP A 145 4.96 8.96 -21.11
CA ASP A 145 4.04 8.19 -21.93
C ASP A 145 4.33 6.70 -21.74
N GLY A 146 3.33 5.96 -21.27
CA GLY A 146 3.41 4.53 -21.03
C GLY A 146 3.36 3.70 -22.32
N ASN A 147 3.10 4.30 -23.49
CA ASN A 147 3.04 3.61 -24.78
C ASN A 147 2.10 2.38 -24.80
N ASN A 148 1.04 2.44 -23.98
CA ASN A 148 0.08 1.37 -23.71
C ASN A 148 0.69 0.08 -23.12
N LEU A 149 1.89 0.14 -22.53
CA LEU A 149 2.51 -1.01 -21.87
C LEU A 149 1.74 -1.43 -20.61
N LEU A 150 2.07 -2.61 -20.10
CA LEU A 150 1.56 -3.12 -18.83
C LEU A 150 1.87 -2.15 -17.68
N GLY A 151 0.89 -1.92 -16.82
CA GLY A 151 0.98 -0.97 -15.71
C GLY A 151 2.22 -1.15 -14.83
N PRO A 152 2.58 -2.39 -14.42
CA PRO A 152 3.79 -2.64 -13.62
C PRO A 152 5.09 -2.25 -14.30
N VAL A 153 5.19 -2.41 -15.63
CA VAL A 153 6.36 -2.00 -16.41
C VAL A 153 6.50 -0.48 -16.39
N VAL A 154 5.42 0.23 -16.68
CA VAL A 154 5.43 1.71 -16.72
C VAL A 154 5.60 2.30 -15.34
N GLY A 155 4.89 1.77 -14.34
CA GLY A 155 4.94 2.25 -12.96
C GLY A 155 6.29 2.04 -12.30
N LYS A 156 6.94 0.88 -12.55
CA LYS A 156 8.31 0.63 -12.09
C LYS A 156 9.27 1.67 -12.66
N TYR A 157 9.22 1.88 -13.98
CA TYR A 157 10.06 2.87 -14.66
C TYR A 157 9.84 4.29 -14.11
N ALA A 158 8.57 4.70 -13.93
CA ALA A 158 8.23 6.02 -13.44
C ALA A 158 8.65 6.24 -11.97
N MET A 159 8.48 5.26 -11.10
CA MET A 159 8.95 5.35 -9.71
C MET A 159 10.50 5.36 -9.64
N ASP A 160 11.18 4.56 -10.47
CA ASP A 160 12.65 4.57 -10.53
C ASP A 160 13.17 5.98 -10.92
N ILE A 161 12.50 6.69 -11.84
CA ILE A 161 12.79 8.11 -12.17
C ILE A 161 12.49 9.04 -10.97
N ALA A 162 11.35 8.85 -10.30
CA ALA A 162 11.00 9.66 -9.14
C ALA A 162 12.08 9.56 -8.04
N ILE A 163 12.55 8.34 -7.76
CA ILE A 163 13.64 8.05 -6.82
C ILE A 163 14.93 8.77 -7.25
N GLN A 164 15.32 8.68 -8.52
CA GLN A 164 16.51 9.36 -9.04
C GLN A 164 16.43 10.87 -8.85
N LYS A 165 15.29 11.48 -9.19
CA LYS A 165 15.08 12.93 -9.04
C LYS A 165 15.03 13.35 -7.57
N ALA A 166 14.42 12.56 -6.69
CA ALA A 166 14.40 12.82 -5.26
C ALA A 166 15.81 12.83 -4.65
N LYS A 167 16.67 11.86 -4.99
CA LYS A 167 18.07 11.85 -4.52
C LYS A 167 18.88 13.05 -5.03
N ALA A 168 18.51 13.63 -6.17
CA ALA A 168 19.20 14.78 -6.74
C ALA A 168 18.66 16.14 -6.24
N ALA A 169 17.37 16.23 -5.94
CA ALA A 169 16.66 17.50 -5.74
C ALA A 169 15.81 17.56 -4.47
N GLY A 170 15.86 16.53 -3.62
CA GLY A 170 15.03 16.37 -2.43
C GLY A 170 13.62 15.82 -2.70
N VAL A 171 13.09 16.02 -3.91
CA VAL A 171 11.78 15.50 -4.33
C VAL A 171 11.77 15.12 -5.81
N GLY A 172 11.07 14.04 -6.15
CA GLY A 172 10.78 13.62 -7.51
C GLY A 172 9.28 13.37 -7.67
N ILE A 173 8.62 14.07 -8.60
CA ILE A 173 7.20 13.87 -8.92
C ILE A 173 7.08 13.45 -10.39
N VAL A 174 6.58 12.25 -10.63
CA VAL A 174 6.44 11.67 -11.97
C VAL A 174 4.99 11.32 -12.23
N THR A 175 4.42 11.89 -13.29
CA THR A 175 3.08 11.52 -13.77
C THR A 175 3.16 10.70 -15.04
N VAL A 176 2.17 9.85 -15.23
CA VAL A 176 2.09 8.90 -16.35
C VAL A 176 0.75 9.03 -17.03
N ARG A 177 0.74 8.96 -18.36
CA ARG A 177 -0.44 8.65 -19.17
C ARG A 177 -0.16 7.44 -20.06
N GLY A 178 -1.18 6.93 -20.74
CA GLY A 178 -1.01 5.85 -21.71
C GLY A 178 -0.61 4.53 -21.08
N SER A 179 -1.06 4.27 -19.85
CA SER A 179 -0.77 3.01 -19.14
C SER A 179 -2.02 2.15 -18.91
N ASN A 180 -1.84 1.04 -18.21
CA ASN A 180 -2.86 0.03 -17.89
C ASN A 180 -2.89 -0.25 -16.38
N HIS A 181 -3.71 -1.19 -15.94
CA HIS A 181 -3.83 -1.53 -14.52
C HIS A 181 -2.46 -1.91 -13.93
N TYR A 182 -2.14 -1.37 -12.76
CA TYR A 182 -0.78 -1.42 -12.21
C TYR A 182 -0.64 -2.27 -10.93
N GLY A 183 -1.65 -3.08 -10.58
CA GLY A 183 -1.63 -3.92 -9.37
C GLY A 183 -1.77 -3.14 -8.07
N ILE A 184 -1.03 -3.55 -7.04
CA ILE A 184 -1.01 -2.89 -5.73
C ILE A 184 -0.18 -1.60 -5.76
N ALA A 185 -0.72 -0.51 -5.24
CA ALA A 185 -0.02 0.78 -5.22
C ALA A 185 1.21 0.75 -4.29
N GLY A 186 1.15 -0.08 -3.24
CA GLY A 186 2.21 -0.31 -2.27
C GLY A 186 3.51 -0.85 -2.87
N TRP A 187 3.46 -1.60 -3.98
CA TRP A 187 4.66 -2.13 -4.61
C TRP A 187 5.59 -1.01 -5.09
N TYR A 188 5.04 0.13 -5.54
CA TYR A 188 5.83 1.28 -5.99
C TYR A 188 6.34 2.13 -4.82
N SER A 189 5.49 2.46 -3.86
CA SER A 189 5.89 3.29 -2.71
C SER A 189 7.00 2.62 -1.89
N LEU A 190 6.93 1.30 -1.70
CA LEU A 190 7.95 0.53 -0.99
C LEU A 190 9.30 0.49 -1.72
N ARG A 191 9.34 0.60 -3.06
CA ARG A 191 10.60 0.72 -3.81
C ARG A 191 11.38 1.98 -3.43
N ALA A 192 10.69 3.09 -3.16
CA ALA A 192 11.33 4.30 -2.66
C ALA A 192 11.84 4.11 -1.23
N THR A 193 11.05 3.45 -0.37
CA THR A 193 11.44 3.12 1.00
C THR A 193 12.67 2.21 1.09
N GLN A 194 12.81 1.25 0.17
CA GLN A 194 14.03 0.43 0.04
C GLN A 194 15.29 1.25 -0.28
N GLN A 195 15.12 2.49 -0.77
CA GLN A 195 16.20 3.42 -1.08
C GLN A 195 16.37 4.52 -0.01
N GLY A 196 15.72 4.37 1.15
CA GLY A 196 15.76 5.36 2.24
C GLY A 196 14.83 6.56 2.04
N LEU A 197 13.96 6.54 1.03
CA LEU A 197 13.08 7.65 0.67
C LEU A 197 11.63 7.40 1.13
N LEU A 198 10.85 8.46 1.29
CA LEU A 198 9.40 8.32 1.33
C LEU A 198 8.90 8.08 -0.10
N GLY A 199 7.94 7.19 -0.27
CA GLY A 199 7.32 6.90 -1.56
C GLY A 199 5.81 7.10 -1.50
N LEU A 200 5.23 7.72 -2.52
CA LEU A 200 3.80 7.74 -2.75
C LEU A 200 3.48 7.20 -4.15
N SER A 201 2.36 6.50 -4.26
CA SER A 201 1.84 5.98 -5.53
C SER A 201 0.32 6.12 -5.57
N MET A 202 -0.19 6.59 -6.71
CA MET A 202 -1.61 6.75 -6.96
C MET A 202 -1.92 6.38 -8.41
N THR A 203 -3.12 5.86 -8.66
CA THR A 203 -3.65 5.61 -10.01
C THR A 203 -5.15 5.91 -10.04
N ASN A 204 -5.68 6.29 -11.19
CA ASN A 204 -7.11 6.11 -11.45
C ASN A 204 -7.41 4.71 -12.01
N SER A 205 -8.68 4.36 -12.17
CA SER A 205 -9.11 3.07 -12.70
C SER A 205 -10.43 3.17 -13.46
N SER A 206 -10.88 2.05 -14.06
CA SER A 206 -12.24 1.93 -14.59
C SER A 206 -13.29 2.35 -13.55
N PRO A 207 -14.38 3.01 -13.99
CA PRO A 207 -15.38 3.58 -13.10
C PRO A 207 -16.14 2.50 -12.32
N CYS A 208 -16.16 2.60 -11.00
CA CYS A 208 -16.87 1.69 -10.10
C CYS A 208 -17.35 2.35 -8.80
N THR A 209 -16.87 3.56 -8.47
CA THR A 209 -17.26 4.32 -7.28
C THR A 209 -18.24 5.43 -7.65
N ILE A 210 -19.20 5.66 -6.75
CA ILE A 210 -20.26 6.65 -6.92
C ILE A 210 -19.90 7.91 -6.10
N PRO A 211 -19.82 9.09 -6.74
CA PRO A 211 -19.69 10.36 -6.03
C PRO A 211 -20.80 10.54 -4.99
N THR A 212 -20.48 11.21 -3.87
CA THR A 212 -21.50 11.51 -2.84
C THR A 212 -22.69 12.24 -3.45
N ARG A 213 -23.91 11.76 -3.17
CA ARG A 213 -25.21 12.23 -3.72
C ARG A 213 -25.45 11.94 -5.21
N SER A 214 -24.59 11.17 -5.87
CA SER A 214 -24.83 10.64 -7.21
C SER A 214 -25.47 9.24 -7.14
N LYS A 215 -26.10 8.80 -8.24
CA LYS A 215 -26.48 7.40 -8.49
C LYS A 215 -25.70 6.76 -9.64
N THR A 216 -24.80 7.53 -10.26
CA THR A 216 -24.01 7.12 -11.43
C THR A 216 -22.56 6.92 -11.02
N VAL A 217 -21.99 5.76 -11.37
CA VAL A 217 -20.56 5.50 -11.21
C VAL A 217 -19.76 6.48 -12.06
N SER A 218 -18.72 7.06 -11.47
CA SER A 218 -17.89 8.06 -12.16
C SER A 218 -16.41 7.80 -11.94
N LEU A 219 -16.00 7.50 -10.71
CA LEU A 219 -14.60 7.35 -10.34
C LEU A 219 -14.20 5.89 -10.25
N GLY A 220 -12.90 5.63 -10.35
CA GLY A 220 -12.32 4.34 -9.98
C GLY A 220 -12.32 4.09 -8.48
N THR A 221 -11.62 3.04 -8.06
CA THR A 221 -11.27 2.85 -6.63
C THR A 221 -10.15 3.77 -6.17
N ASN A 222 -9.45 4.39 -7.14
CA ASN A 222 -8.50 5.48 -6.99
C ASN A 222 -7.60 5.35 -5.75
N PRO A 223 -6.73 4.34 -5.68
CA PRO A 223 -5.95 4.06 -4.48
C PRO A 223 -4.89 5.13 -4.20
N ILE A 224 -4.56 5.25 -2.92
CA ILE A 224 -3.46 6.04 -2.39
C ILE A 224 -2.55 5.09 -1.62
N SER A 225 -1.27 5.07 -1.98
CA SER A 225 -0.24 4.46 -1.17
C SER A 225 0.80 5.48 -0.74
N MET A 226 1.26 5.33 0.50
CA MET A 226 2.40 6.06 1.06
C MET A 226 3.23 5.10 1.91
N ALA A 227 4.54 5.08 1.69
CA ALA A 227 5.48 4.33 2.51
C ALA A 227 6.64 5.22 2.98
N ALA A 228 7.14 4.96 4.19
CA ALA A 228 8.25 5.70 4.79
C ALA A 228 9.13 4.77 5.65
N PRO A 229 10.47 4.93 5.61
CA PRO A 229 11.38 4.06 6.35
C PRO A 229 11.36 4.35 7.86
N GLY A 230 11.34 3.29 8.66
CA GLY A 230 11.58 3.29 10.10
C GLY A 230 12.96 2.74 10.46
N LYS A 231 13.14 2.32 11.71
CA LYS A 231 14.40 1.69 12.16
C LYS A 231 14.40 0.19 11.86
N HIS A 232 15.60 -0.38 11.74
CA HIS A 232 15.83 -1.84 11.68
C HIS A 232 15.00 -2.59 10.62
N GLY A 233 14.68 -1.94 9.50
CA GLY A 233 13.87 -2.53 8.42
C GLY A 233 12.35 -2.44 8.63
N ASP A 234 11.88 -1.80 9.70
CA ASP A 234 10.46 -1.44 9.86
C ASP A 234 10.10 -0.27 8.93
N SER A 235 8.81 -0.11 8.65
CA SER A 235 8.30 0.94 7.76
C SER A 235 6.83 1.23 8.01
N PHE A 236 6.43 2.48 7.86
CA PHE A 236 5.01 2.79 7.63
C PHE A 236 4.69 2.47 6.16
N ALA A 237 3.62 1.73 5.90
CA ALA A 237 3.21 1.36 4.55
C ALA A 237 1.68 1.34 4.43
N LEU A 238 1.10 2.48 4.08
CA LEU A 238 -0.31 2.60 3.74
C LEU A 238 -0.52 2.23 2.28
N ASP A 239 -1.47 1.35 2.01
CA ASP A 239 -1.98 1.04 0.66
C ASP A 239 -3.48 0.81 0.74
N MET A 240 -4.27 1.75 0.22
CA MET A 240 -5.72 1.73 0.38
C MET A 240 -6.44 2.30 -0.84
N ALA A 241 -7.59 1.71 -1.17
CA ALA A 241 -8.57 2.34 -2.05
C ALA A 241 -9.21 3.57 -1.36
N THR A 242 -9.69 4.52 -2.16
CA THR A 242 -10.52 5.64 -1.67
C THR A 242 -12.01 5.29 -1.63
N SER A 243 -12.39 4.10 -2.09
CA SER A 243 -13.69 3.46 -1.84
C SER A 243 -13.71 2.76 -0.47
N SER A 244 -14.89 2.60 0.13
CA SER A 244 -15.06 1.86 1.41
C SER A 244 -14.55 0.43 1.35
N VAL A 245 -14.52 -0.15 0.16
CA VAL A 245 -14.09 -1.53 -0.08
C VAL A 245 -13.53 -1.67 -1.49
N ALA A 246 -12.64 -2.63 -1.72
CA ALA A 246 -12.24 -3.04 -3.06
C ALA A 246 -13.37 -3.84 -3.74
N TRP A 247 -13.55 -3.64 -5.06
CA TRP A 247 -14.58 -4.34 -5.84
C TRP A 247 -14.52 -5.86 -5.71
N GLY A 248 -13.30 -6.44 -5.69
CA GLY A 248 -13.10 -7.88 -5.53
C GLY A 248 -13.72 -8.47 -4.25
N LYS A 249 -13.82 -7.71 -3.16
CA LYS A 249 -14.47 -8.19 -1.93
C LYS A 249 -16.00 -8.31 -2.10
N VAL A 250 -16.62 -7.47 -2.93
CA VAL A 250 -18.03 -7.60 -3.32
C VAL A 250 -18.24 -8.86 -4.15
N GLU A 251 -17.34 -9.14 -5.10
CA GLU A 251 -17.40 -10.37 -5.91
C GLU A 251 -17.28 -11.64 -5.05
N VAL A 252 -16.37 -11.64 -4.06
CA VAL A 252 -16.24 -12.75 -3.10
C VAL A 252 -17.53 -12.94 -2.30
N LYS A 253 -18.12 -11.85 -1.77
CA LYS A 253 -19.39 -11.93 -1.04
C LYS A 253 -20.54 -12.45 -1.91
N ARG A 254 -20.59 -12.04 -3.17
CA ARG A 254 -21.56 -12.54 -4.17
C ARG A 254 -21.42 -14.06 -4.36
N ARG A 255 -20.19 -14.54 -4.56
CA ARG A 255 -19.92 -15.99 -4.75
C ARG A 255 -20.27 -16.80 -3.50
N LYS A 256 -20.02 -16.25 -2.30
CA LYS A 256 -20.35 -16.89 -1.01
C LYS A 256 -21.81 -16.72 -0.57
N GLY A 257 -22.64 -16.00 -1.34
CA GLY A 257 -24.05 -15.73 -0.98
C GLY A 257 -24.24 -14.90 0.29
N GLY A 258 -23.23 -14.13 0.70
CA GLY A 258 -23.24 -13.38 1.97
C GLY A 258 -23.62 -11.91 1.80
N ALA A 259 -24.36 -11.35 2.76
CA ALA A 259 -24.68 -9.93 2.79
C ALA A 259 -23.42 -9.05 2.92
N LEU A 260 -23.45 -7.88 2.26
CA LEU A 260 -22.41 -6.86 2.39
C LEU A 260 -22.54 -6.13 3.74
N PRO A 261 -21.42 -5.70 4.34
CA PRO A 261 -21.43 -4.69 5.38
C PRO A 261 -22.08 -3.38 4.92
N SER A 262 -22.65 -2.65 5.87
CA SER A 262 -23.16 -1.30 5.62
C SER A 262 -22.02 -0.36 5.20
N GLY A 263 -22.32 0.59 4.30
CA GLY A 263 -21.42 1.61 3.79
C GLY A 263 -20.55 1.16 2.62
N TRP A 264 -20.76 -0.04 2.07
CA TRP A 264 -19.93 -0.58 0.98
C TRP A 264 -20.40 -0.17 -0.41
N ALA A 265 -21.71 -0.20 -0.68
CA ALA A 265 -22.22 -0.13 -2.03
C ALA A 265 -23.64 0.45 -2.10
N THR A 266 -24.03 0.88 -3.30
CA THR A 266 -25.41 1.26 -3.62
C THR A 266 -26.00 0.39 -4.71
N ASP A 267 -27.33 0.37 -4.77
CA ASP A 267 -28.09 -0.15 -5.89
C ASP A 267 -28.13 0.84 -7.08
N LYS A 268 -28.86 0.46 -8.14
CA LYS A 268 -29.05 1.24 -9.37
C LYS A 268 -29.75 2.59 -9.18
N ASP A 269 -30.48 2.75 -8.07
CA ASP A 269 -31.23 3.97 -7.76
C ASP A 269 -30.41 4.90 -6.84
N GLY A 270 -29.23 4.45 -6.39
CA GLY A 270 -28.29 5.21 -5.56
C GLY A 270 -28.51 5.00 -4.06
N HIS A 271 -29.39 4.08 -3.66
CA HIS A 271 -29.61 3.75 -2.26
C HIS A 271 -28.61 2.71 -1.79
N GLU A 272 -28.15 2.82 -0.54
CA GLU A 272 -27.27 1.83 0.04
C GLU A 272 -27.87 0.42 -0.03
N THR A 273 -27.08 -0.56 -0.46
CA THR A 273 -27.51 -1.95 -0.53
C THR A 273 -26.54 -2.87 0.18
N ARG A 274 -27.11 -3.91 0.81
CA ARG A 274 -26.37 -5.03 1.40
C ARG A 274 -26.47 -6.31 0.58
N ASP A 275 -27.23 -6.27 -0.52
CA ASP A 275 -27.35 -7.39 -1.44
C ASP A 275 -26.23 -7.31 -2.49
N PRO A 276 -25.29 -8.26 -2.53
CA PRO A 276 -24.21 -8.27 -3.51
C PRO A 276 -24.69 -8.39 -4.97
N SER A 277 -25.90 -8.88 -5.21
CA SER A 277 -26.49 -8.99 -6.56
C SER A 277 -27.09 -7.66 -7.07
N ALA A 278 -27.47 -6.76 -6.15
CA ALA A 278 -28.07 -5.47 -6.47
C ALA A 278 -27.04 -4.34 -6.67
N VAL A 279 -25.75 -4.59 -6.40
CA VAL A 279 -24.69 -3.57 -6.44
C VAL A 279 -24.54 -2.96 -7.84
N ALA A 280 -24.73 -1.64 -7.93
CA ALA A 280 -24.44 -0.84 -9.12
C ALA A 280 -23.15 -0.03 -9.00
N GLY A 281 -22.71 0.29 -7.77
CA GLY A 281 -21.44 0.98 -7.53
C GLY A 281 -21.03 0.97 -6.07
N LEU A 282 -19.76 1.29 -5.83
CA LEU A 282 -19.17 1.37 -4.49
C LEU A 282 -19.39 2.74 -3.89
N LEU A 283 -19.56 2.76 -2.57
CA LEU A 283 -19.52 4.00 -1.81
C LEU A 283 -18.06 4.42 -1.55
N PRO A 284 -17.76 5.73 -1.53
CA PRO A 284 -16.46 6.23 -1.11
C PRO A 284 -16.17 5.89 0.35
N LEU A 285 -14.89 5.92 0.75
CA LEU A 285 -14.49 5.73 2.14
C LEU A 285 -15.25 6.70 3.07
N GLY A 286 -15.87 6.13 4.10
CA GLY A 286 -16.85 6.83 4.93
C GLY A 286 -18.30 6.61 4.49
N GLY A 287 -18.55 5.80 3.45
CA GLY A 287 -19.90 5.37 3.07
C GLY A 287 -20.81 6.49 2.57
N LEU A 288 -22.01 6.58 3.14
CA LEU A 288 -22.96 7.66 2.87
C LEU A 288 -22.50 8.99 3.50
N GLU A 289 -23.16 10.08 3.13
CA GLU A 289 -22.84 11.43 3.62
C GLU A 289 -22.83 11.54 5.15
N GLN A 290 -23.81 10.92 5.82
CA GLN A 290 -23.92 10.89 7.29
C GLN A 290 -22.70 10.28 7.99
N ASN A 291 -21.97 9.40 7.30
CA ASN A 291 -20.77 8.74 7.79
C ASN A 291 -19.48 9.39 7.25
N SER A 292 -19.58 10.61 6.72
CA SER A 292 -18.49 11.37 6.11
C SER A 292 -17.93 10.80 4.80
N GLY A 293 -18.73 10.07 4.02
CA GLY A 293 -18.32 9.56 2.69
C GLY A 293 -17.80 10.62 1.72
N TYR A 294 -18.21 11.87 1.87
CA TYR A 294 -17.69 13.00 1.09
C TYR A 294 -16.17 13.20 1.25
N LYS A 295 -15.57 12.74 2.36
CA LYS A 295 -14.11 12.78 2.56
C LYS A 295 -13.40 11.77 1.66
N GLY A 296 -13.89 10.53 1.61
CA GLY A 296 -13.38 9.50 0.68
C GLY A 296 -13.57 9.92 -0.77
N TYR A 297 -14.71 10.54 -1.09
CA TYR A 297 -14.94 11.11 -2.42
C TYR A 297 -13.93 12.22 -2.76
N GLY A 298 -13.66 13.13 -1.82
CA GLY A 298 -12.63 14.17 -1.99
C GLY A 298 -11.24 13.58 -2.24
N LEU A 299 -10.86 12.52 -1.51
CA LEU A 299 -9.60 11.80 -1.74
C LEU A 299 -9.56 11.14 -3.13
N ALA A 300 -10.67 10.53 -3.57
CA ALA A 300 -10.76 9.93 -4.90
C ALA A 300 -10.58 10.96 -6.02
N LEU A 301 -11.16 12.16 -5.87
CA LEU A 301 -10.96 13.28 -6.80
C LEU A 301 -9.53 13.83 -6.76
N MET A 302 -8.91 13.91 -5.58
CA MET A 302 -7.50 14.31 -5.46
C MET A 302 -6.61 13.36 -6.28
N VAL A 303 -6.85 12.05 -6.18
CA VAL A 303 -6.15 11.04 -7.00
C VAL A 303 -6.42 11.28 -8.48
N GLU A 304 -7.67 11.50 -8.88
CA GLU A 304 -8.02 11.77 -10.29
C GLU A 304 -7.26 13.01 -10.82
N VAL A 305 -7.20 14.10 -10.04
CA VAL A 305 -6.46 15.30 -10.41
C VAL A 305 -4.97 15.01 -10.63
N LEU A 306 -4.34 14.28 -9.71
CA LEU A 306 -2.90 13.98 -9.77
C LEU A 306 -2.55 12.96 -10.83
N THR A 307 -3.48 12.08 -11.20
CA THR A 307 -3.22 10.93 -12.07
C THR A 307 -3.67 11.16 -13.50
N SER A 308 -4.89 11.63 -13.74
CA SER A 308 -5.44 11.82 -15.10
C SER A 308 -5.38 13.26 -15.56
N VAL A 309 -5.86 14.22 -14.75
CA VAL A 309 -5.89 15.64 -15.16
C VAL A 309 -4.47 16.18 -15.36
N LEU A 310 -3.56 15.89 -14.43
CA LEU A 310 -2.18 16.41 -14.47
C LEU A 310 -1.33 15.75 -15.58
N SER A 311 -1.61 14.48 -15.92
CA SER A 311 -0.85 13.74 -16.96
C SER A 311 -1.44 13.86 -18.36
N GLY A 312 -2.72 14.22 -18.47
CA GLY A 312 -3.50 14.14 -19.70
C GLY A 312 -3.96 12.71 -20.05
N ALA A 313 -4.11 11.83 -19.06
CA ALA A 313 -4.70 10.50 -19.24
C ALA A 313 -6.24 10.55 -19.28
N GLU A 314 -6.89 9.43 -19.59
CA GLU A 314 -8.36 9.33 -19.51
C GLU A 314 -8.82 9.43 -18.06
N MET A 315 -9.99 10.02 -17.83
CA MET A 315 -10.53 10.26 -16.49
C MET A 315 -11.94 9.71 -16.32
N CYS A 316 -12.30 9.38 -15.08
CA CYS A 316 -13.65 9.01 -14.70
C CYS A 316 -14.30 7.96 -15.64
N SER A 317 -15.54 8.20 -16.08
CA SER A 317 -16.29 7.35 -17.00
C SER A 317 -15.77 7.31 -18.44
N PHE A 318 -14.76 8.12 -18.78
CA PHE A 318 -14.10 8.03 -20.09
C PHE A 318 -13.08 6.91 -20.15
N VAL A 319 -12.59 6.42 -19.00
CA VAL A 319 -11.86 5.16 -18.92
C VAL A 319 -12.80 4.00 -19.29
N ARG A 320 -12.31 3.06 -20.10
CA ARG A 320 -13.09 1.85 -20.46
C ARG A 320 -13.52 1.06 -19.22
N LYS A 321 -14.59 0.29 -19.36
CA LYS A 321 -15.06 -0.58 -18.26
C LYS A 321 -14.06 -1.70 -18.00
N TRP A 322 -14.10 -2.22 -16.77
CA TRP A 322 -13.26 -3.34 -16.38
C TRP A 322 -13.64 -4.59 -17.19
N LYS A 323 -12.65 -5.37 -17.66
CA LYS A 323 -12.83 -6.57 -18.51
C LYS A 323 -13.56 -6.33 -19.83
N THR A 324 -13.49 -5.13 -20.39
CA THR A 324 -13.96 -4.84 -21.76
C THR A 324 -12.78 -4.46 -22.64
N TYR A 325 -12.75 -4.88 -23.92
CA TYR A 325 -11.55 -4.79 -24.77
C TYR A 325 -11.75 -3.89 -26.00
N GLU A 326 -12.64 -2.89 -25.90
CA GLU A 326 -13.08 -2.04 -27.01
C GLU A 326 -12.13 -0.88 -27.35
N LYS A 327 -11.28 -0.49 -26.40
CA LYS A 327 -10.26 0.57 -26.58
C LYS A 327 -9.12 0.41 -25.57
N HIS A 328 -8.07 1.22 -25.69
CA HIS A 328 -7.04 1.29 -24.65
C HIS A 328 -7.60 1.94 -23.38
N ALA A 329 -7.10 1.55 -22.21
CA ALA A 329 -7.55 2.13 -20.95
C ALA A 329 -7.05 3.58 -20.78
N ASN A 330 -5.83 3.86 -21.25
CA ASN A 330 -5.13 5.14 -21.06
C ASN A 330 -5.22 5.62 -19.60
N LEU A 331 -4.85 4.72 -18.66
CA LEU A 331 -4.84 5.05 -17.24
C LEU A 331 -3.71 6.03 -16.92
N GLY A 332 -3.97 6.85 -15.91
CA GLY A 332 -3.02 7.80 -15.36
C GLY A 332 -2.44 7.32 -14.04
N HIS A 333 -1.17 7.63 -13.79
CA HIS A 333 -0.50 7.33 -12.53
C HIS A 333 0.29 8.54 -12.03
N CYS A 334 0.50 8.60 -10.71
CA CYS A 334 1.36 9.59 -10.07
C CYS A 334 2.25 8.89 -9.05
N PHE A 335 3.56 9.15 -9.15
CA PHE A 335 4.58 8.62 -8.27
C PHE A 335 5.37 9.77 -7.68
N ILE A 336 5.55 9.76 -6.36
CA ILE A 336 6.31 10.78 -5.65
C ILE A 336 7.35 10.08 -4.80
N ALA A 337 8.60 10.53 -4.90
CA ALA A 337 9.64 10.17 -3.94
C ALA A 337 10.13 11.43 -3.24
N ILE A 338 10.37 11.34 -1.93
CA ILE A 338 10.82 12.47 -1.11
C ILE A 338 12.01 11.99 -0.29
N ASP A 339 13.11 12.74 -0.35
CA ASP A 339 14.28 12.51 0.47
C ASP A 339 14.06 13.09 1.87
N PRO A 340 13.96 12.25 2.92
CA PRO A 340 13.81 12.77 4.28
C PRO A 340 15.00 13.60 4.74
N GLU A 341 16.20 13.38 4.19
CA GLU A 341 17.43 14.11 4.54
C GLU A 341 17.42 15.55 4.00
N ALA A 342 16.54 15.87 3.04
CA ALA A 342 16.34 17.24 2.59
C ALA A 342 15.56 18.12 3.60
N PHE A 343 15.11 17.54 4.72
CA PHE A 343 14.32 18.22 5.75
C PHE A 343 15.03 18.17 7.12
N ALA A 344 14.31 17.81 8.18
CA ALA A 344 14.87 17.74 9.52
C ALA A 344 15.58 16.41 9.76
N ASP A 345 16.81 16.45 10.28
CA ASP A 345 17.61 15.29 10.68
C ASP A 345 16.85 14.33 11.60
N GLY A 346 17.22 13.05 11.59
CA GLY A 346 16.63 12.04 12.50
C GLY A 346 15.20 11.63 12.13
N PHE A 347 14.88 11.60 10.83
CA PHE A 347 13.56 11.21 10.34
C PHE A 347 13.16 9.79 10.78
N THR A 348 14.03 8.79 10.58
CA THR A 348 13.75 7.38 10.89
C THR A 348 13.49 7.16 12.38
N ASP A 349 14.19 7.89 13.26
CA ASP A 349 13.95 7.91 14.69
C ASP A 349 12.54 8.39 15.03
N ARG A 350 12.15 9.56 14.52
CA ARG A 350 10.80 10.10 14.75
C ARG A 350 9.69 9.25 14.11
N MET A 351 9.98 8.63 12.96
CA MET A 351 9.05 7.72 12.30
C MET A 351 8.84 6.46 13.15
N GLN A 352 9.90 5.91 13.74
CA GLN A 352 9.79 4.80 14.69
C GLN A 352 9.00 5.20 15.93
N ASP A 353 9.31 6.36 16.52
CA ASP A 353 8.59 6.88 17.68
C ASP A 353 7.09 7.02 17.38
N LEU A 354 6.71 7.52 16.20
CA LEU A 354 5.31 7.63 15.77
C LEU A 354 4.62 6.25 15.67
N MET A 355 5.28 5.27 15.05
CA MET A 355 4.70 3.92 14.91
C MET A 355 4.56 3.23 16.25
N ASP A 356 5.62 3.25 17.06
CA ASP A 356 5.66 2.61 18.37
C ASP A 356 4.70 3.29 19.35
N PHE A 357 4.54 4.61 19.28
CA PHE A 357 3.56 5.32 20.08
C PHE A 357 2.15 4.77 19.85
N ASN A 358 1.75 4.57 18.59
CA ASN A 358 0.42 4.05 18.25
C ASN A 358 0.26 2.56 18.59
N ARG A 359 1.26 1.73 18.28
CA ARG A 359 1.23 0.29 18.60
C ARG A 359 1.11 0.01 20.10
N ASN A 360 1.67 0.88 20.94
CA ASN A 360 1.67 0.74 22.40
C ASN A 360 0.45 1.35 23.10
N LEU A 361 -0.53 1.89 22.36
CA LEU A 361 -1.79 2.34 22.96
C LEU A 361 -2.57 1.13 23.51
N GLU A 362 -3.35 1.37 24.56
CA GLU A 362 -4.21 0.34 25.14
C GLU A 362 -5.28 -0.08 24.12
N PRO A 363 -5.32 -1.36 23.71
CA PRO A 363 -6.32 -1.82 22.76
C PRO A 363 -7.69 -1.92 23.43
N VAL A 364 -8.75 -1.74 22.64
CA VAL A 364 -10.14 -1.90 23.11
C VAL A 364 -10.42 -3.35 23.54
N GLU A 365 -9.87 -4.31 22.80
CA GLU A 365 -9.92 -5.74 23.11
C GLU A 365 -8.48 -6.20 23.39
N ALA A 366 -8.24 -6.82 24.55
CA ALA A 366 -6.88 -7.16 24.99
C ALA A 366 -6.15 -8.10 24.02
N GLU A 367 -6.90 -8.89 23.25
CA GLU A 367 -6.40 -9.83 22.25
C GLU A 367 -6.16 -9.21 20.87
N ARG A 368 -6.55 -7.96 20.64
CA ARG A 368 -6.40 -7.26 19.34
C ARG A 368 -5.55 -6.01 19.49
N GLU A 369 -4.25 -6.18 19.27
CA GLU A 369 -3.28 -5.09 19.33
C GLU A 369 -3.60 -3.94 18.35
N VAL A 370 -3.20 -2.73 18.72
CA VAL A 370 -3.30 -1.57 17.83
C VAL A 370 -2.23 -1.70 16.75
N LEU A 371 -2.65 -1.65 15.48
CA LEU A 371 -1.78 -1.80 14.33
C LEU A 371 -1.50 -0.45 13.66
N VAL A 372 -0.34 -0.33 13.02
CA VAL A 372 -0.05 0.72 12.05
C VAL A 372 -0.02 0.17 10.63
N ALA A 373 -0.13 1.05 9.65
CA ALA A 373 -0.14 0.67 8.25
C ALA A 373 1.14 -0.11 7.87
N GLY A 374 0.96 -1.30 7.30
CA GLY A 374 2.03 -2.24 6.97
C GLY A 374 2.17 -3.41 7.96
N ASP A 375 1.60 -3.31 9.17
CA ASP A 375 1.65 -4.43 10.14
C ASP A 375 0.92 -5.68 9.63
N PRO A 376 -0.33 -5.60 9.12
CA PRO A 376 -1.02 -6.79 8.59
C PRO A 376 -0.23 -7.47 7.47
N GLU A 377 0.34 -6.69 6.54
CA GLU A 377 1.12 -7.22 5.42
C GLU A 377 2.42 -7.89 5.93
N ARG A 378 3.11 -7.31 6.92
CA ARG A 378 4.31 -7.93 7.54
C ARG A 378 3.98 -9.23 8.25
N GLN A 379 2.86 -9.29 8.97
CA GLN A 379 2.39 -10.51 9.63
C GLN A 379 2.15 -11.61 8.58
N HIS A 380 1.49 -11.27 7.46
CA HIS A 380 1.27 -12.22 6.36
C HIS A 380 2.58 -12.66 5.68
N MET A 381 3.52 -11.74 5.45
CA MET A 381 4.84 -12.07 4.90
C MET A 381 5.59 -13.05 5.81
N THR A 382 5.55 -12.83 7.13
CA THR A 382 6.15 -13.72 8.14
C THR A 382 5.52 -15.12 8.10
N LEU A 383 4.20 -15.19 7.92
CA LEU A 383 3.49 -16.46 7.71
C LEU A 383 4.00 -17.17 6.46
N CYS A 384 4.05 -16.49 5.32
CA CYS A 384 4.55 -17.07 4.08
C CYS A 384 6.00 -17.55 4.19
N ASP A 385 6.86 -16.81 4.88
CA ASP A 385 8.26 -17.19 5.11
C ASP A 385 8.35 -18.48 5.95
N LYS A 386 7.53 -18.57 7.01
CA LYS A 386 7.44 -19.77 7.86
C LYS A 386 6.94 -20.99 7.08
N LEU A 387 5.97 -20.80 6.19
CA LEU A 387 5.43 -21.85 5.32
C LEU A 387 6.33 -22.18 4.12
N LYS A 388 7.38 -21.38 3.87
CA LYS A 388 8.23 -21.46 2.67
C LYS A 388 7.46 -21.36 1.35
N GLY A 389 6.34 -20.63 1.38
CA GLY A 389 5.43 -20.48 0.25
C GLY A 389 4.22 -19.63 0.63
N ILE A 390 3.37 -19.36 -0.35
CA ILE A 390 2.15 -18.59 -0.16
C ILE A 390 0.97 -19.57 -0.04
N PRO A 391 0.14 -19.45 1.01
CA PRO A 391 -1.05 -20.28 1.14
C PRO A 391 -2.16 -19.82 0.19
N TYR A 392 -2.81 -20.78 -0.47
CA TYR A 392 -3.96 -20.53 -1.33
C TYR A 392 -5.12 -21.45 -0.97
N HIS A 393 -6.33 -20.91 -0.97
CA HIS A 393 -7.54 -21.72 -0.91
C HIS A 393 -7.63 -22.63 -2.17
N PRO A 394 -8.11 -23.89 -2.07
CA PRO A 394 -8.20 -24.82 -3.21
C PRO A 394 -8.88 -24.26 -4.47
N ASN A 395 -10.01 -23.57 -4.30
CA ASN A 395 -10.70 -22.89 -5.42
C ASN A 395 -9.81 -21.90 -6.20
N GLN A 396 -8.80 -21.32 -5.56
CA GLN A 396 -7.86 -20.44 -6.24
C GLN A 396 -6.87 -21.25 -7.09
N ILE A 397 -6.41 -22.40 -6.61
CA ILE A 397 -5.59 -23.33 -7.41
C ILE A 397 -6.39 -23.84 -8.61
N GLU A 398 -7.63 -24.27 -8.41
CA GLU A 398 -8.52 -24.70 -9.51
C GLU A 398 -8.72 -23.60 -10.57
N PHE A 399 -8.87 -22.35 -10.14
CA PHE A 399 -8.96 -21.20 -11.05
C PHE A 399 -7.68 -21.03 -11.87
N LEU A 400 -6.51 -21.12 -11.23
CA LEU A 400 -5.20 -21.02 -11.90
C LEU A 400 -4.94 -22.20 -12.83
N ASP A 401 -5.35 -23.41 -12.46
CA ASP A 401 -5.27 -24.59 -13.33
C ASP A 401 -6.16 -24.44 -14.57
N GLY A 402 -7.34 -23.83 -14.41
CA GLY A 402 -8.21 -23.45 -15.52
C GLY A 402 -7.53 -22.51 -16.51
N ILE A 403 -6.79 -21.51 -16.00
CA ILE A 403 -6.00 -20.59 -16.83
C ILE A 403 -4.85 -21.31 -17.51
N ALA A 404 -4.10 -22.14 -16.76
CA ALA A 404 -2.98 -22.93 -17.28
C ALA A 404 -3.43 -23.77 -18.48
N LYS A 405 -4.55 -24.47 -18.33
CA LYS A 405 -5.17 -25.26 -19.41
C LYS A 405 -5.59 -24.41 -20.61
N SER A 406 -6.17 -23.22 -20.38
CA SER A 406 -6.61 -22.34 -21.46
C SER A 406 -5.44 -21.76 -22.28
N LEU A 407 -4.28 -21.60 -21.64
CA LEU A 407 -3.06 -21.06 -22.24
C LEU A 407 -2.07 -22.15 -22.67
N ASP A 408 -2.38 -23.43 -22.48
CA ASP A 408 -1.46 -24.55 -22.70
C ASP A 408 -0.11 -24.40 -21.95
N VAL A 409 -0.19 -23.94 -20.70
CA VAL A 409 0.94 -23.76 -19.77
C VAL A 409 0.90 -24.84 -18.69
N LYS A 410 2.07 -25.22 -18.15
CA LYS A 410 2.13 -26.20 -17.07
C LYS A 410 1.44 -25.67 -15.80
N PRO A 411 0.53 -26.44 -15.17
CA PRO A 411 -0.14 -26.03 -13.94
C PRO A 411 0.84 -25.82 -12.79
N LEU A 412 0.37 -25.18 -11.71
CA LEU A 412 1.20 -24.92 -10.53
C LEU A 412 1.60 -26.22 -9.83
N HIS A 413 2.90 -26.43 -9.66
CA HIS A 413 3.42 -27.50 -8.84
C HIS A 413 3.33 -27.13 -7.35
N HIS A 414 2.53 -27.88 -6.60
CA HIS A 414 2.35 -27.67 -5.17
C HIS A 414 2.53 -28.98 -4.39
N VAL A 415 3.03 -28.86 -3.16
CA VAL A 415 3.13 -29.99 -2.25
C VAL A 415 1.79 -30.10 -1.53
N THR A 416 1.18 -31.29 -1.57
CA THR A 416 -0.09 -31.60 -0.92
C THR A 416 0.09 -31.85 0.57
#